data_AF-A0A4V3WB27-F1
#
_entry.id   AF-A0A4V3WB27-F1
#
_cell.length_a   1.000
_cell.length_b   1.000
_cell.length_c   1.000
_cell.angle_alpha   90.00
_cell.angle_beta   90.00
_cell.angle_gamma   90.00
#
_symmetry.space_group_name_H-M   'P 1'
#
loop_
_entity.id
_entity.type
_entity.pdbx_description
1 polymer ?
#
loop_
_entity_poly.entity_id
_entity_poly.type
_entity_poly.pdbx_seq_one_letter_code
_entity_poly.pdbx_strand_id
1 'polypeptide(L)'
;MSKTDTTRLFAAYPHLAKIEQTWGTRECRQFISRVLNDSRDGGRQGFPPEHARTLMALFMEHDREFPAFEERLGTTWWEQEGARRGTRD
;
A
#
# COMPACT_ATOMS: atom_id res chain seq x y z
N MET A 1 13.32 4.94 -7.64
CA MET A 1 13.23 3.55 -7.15
C MET A 1 13.02 3.62 -5.66
N SER A 2 12.13 2.79 -5.13
CA SER A 2 11.85 2.75 -3.70
C SER A 2 12.99 2.09 -2.91
N LYS A 3 13.11 2.39 -1.62
CA LYS A 3 14.08 1.77 -0.69
C LYS A 3 13.49 0.56 0.02
N THR A 4 12.16 0.47 0.09
CA THR A 4 11.43 -0.67 0.63
C THR A 4 11.76 -1.95 -0.16
N ASP A 5 12.04 -3.06 0.52
CA ASP A 5 12.24 -4.36 -0.15
C ASP A 5 10.91 -4.89 -0.72
N THR A 6 10.83 -4.93 -2.03
CA THR A 6 9.66 -5.34 -2.81
C THR A 6 9.80 -6.72 -3.46
N THR A 7 10.93 -7.41 -3.24
CA THR A 7 11.28 -8.64 -3.96
C THR A 7 10.19 -9.70 -3.85
N ARG A 8 9.74 -9.99 -2.63
CA ARG A 8 8.69 -10.98 -2.37
C ARG A 8 7.31 -10.51 -2.83
N LEU A 9 7.03 -9.22 -2.70
CA LEU A 9 5.77 -8.63 -3.14
C LEU A 9 5.60 -8.76 -4.66
N PHE A 10 6.62 -8.40 -5.43
CA PHE A 10 6.57 -8.45 -6.89
C PHE A 10 6.68 -9.87 -7.44
N ALA A 11 7.38 -10.78 -6.75
CA ALA A 11 7.35 -12.19 -7.10
C ALA A 11 5.94 -12.80 -6.95
N ALA A 12 5.23 -12.46 -5.88
CA ALA A 12 3.86 -12.93 -5.63
C ALA A 12 2.82 -12.21 -6.52
N TYR A 13 3.05 -10.92 -6.81
CA TYR A 13 2.13 -10.08 -7.58
C TYR A 13 2.89 -9.27 -8.65
N PRO A 14 3.21 -9.88 -9.81
CA PRO A 14 4.03 -9.22 -10.83
C PRO A 14 3.46 -7.90 -11.38
N HIS A 15 2.14 -7.76 -11.38
CA HIS A 15 1.46 -6.52 -11.80
C HIS A 15 1.77 -5.32 -10.87
N LEU A 16 2.21 -5.56 -9.62
CA LEU A 16 2.62 -4.51 -8.70
C LEU A 16 4.00 -3.94 -9.02
N ALA A 17 4.81 -4.59 -9.85
CA ALA A 17 6.09 -4.05 -10.31
C ALA A 17 5.94 -2.74 -11.10
N LYS A 18 4.72 -2.39 -11.54
CA LYS A 18 4.40 -1.07 -12.09
C LYS A 18 4.76 0.07 -11.13
N ILE A 19 4.76 -0.18 -9.82
CA ILE A 19 5.14 0.80 -8.78
C ILE A 19 6.56 1.33 -9.01
N GLU A 20 7.52 0.47 -9.38
CA GLU A 20 8.89 0.93 -9.66
C GLU A 20 8.98 1.74 -10.95
N GLN A 21 8.15 1.40 -11.95
CA GLN A 21 8.15 2.09 -13.25
C GLN A 21 7.55 3.49 -13.17
N THR A 22 6.57 3.69 -12.28
CA THR A 22 5.88 4.98 -12.12
C THR A 22 6.32 5.74 -10.87
N TRP A 23 7.35 5.27 -10.15
CA TRP A 23 7.78 5.86 -8.88
C TRP A 23 8.06 7.36 -8.98
N GLY A 24 7.56 8.13 -8.01
CA GLY A 24 7.70 9.59 -8.00
C GLY A 24 6.71 10.33 -8.89
N THR A 25 5.63 9.67 -9.31
CA THR A 25 4.52 10.29 -10.04
C THR A 25 3.21 10.21 -9.27
N ARG A 26 2.27 11.10 -9.59
CA ARG A 26 0.88 11.01 -9.08
C ARG A 26 0.25 9.65 -9.42
N GLU A 27 0.57 9.08 -10.58
CA GLU A 27 0.04 7.78 -11.01
C GLU A 27 0.46 6.66 -10.04
N CYS A 28 1.72 6.63 -9.61
CA CYS A 28 2.20 5.66 -8.63
C CYS A 28 1.42 5.75 -7.32
N ARG A 29 1.28 6.97 -6.79
CA ARG A 29 0.53 7.23 -5.56
C ARG A 29 -0.92 6.71 -5.66
N GLN A 30 -1.60 7.07 -6.75
CA GLN A 30 -2.98 6.63 -7.00
C GLN A 30 -3.09 5.11 -7.18
N PHE A 31 -2.10 4.50 -7.83
CA PHE A 31 -2.05 3.05 -8.02
C PHE A 31 -1.89 2.31 -6.69
N ILE A 32 -0.91 2.68 -5.85
CA ILE A 32 -0.71 2.06 -4.53
C ILE A 32 -1.96 2.23 -3.66
N SER A 33 -2.53 3.44 -3.64
CA SER A 33 -3.78 3.71 -2.94
C SER A 33 -4.93 2.82 -3.43
N ARG A 34 -5.07 2.61 -4.74
CA ARG A 34 -6.11 1.73 -5.29
C ARG A 34 -5.88 0.29 -4.85
N VAL A 35 -4.65 -0.21 -4.94
CA VAL A 35 -4.28 -1.58 -4.54
C VAL A 35 -4.59 -1.82 -3.06
N LEU A 36 -4.25 -0.88 -2.18
CA LEU A 36 -4.57 -0.95 -0.75
C LEU A 36 -6.10 -0.97 -0.48
N ASN A 37 -6.89 -0.49 -1.42
CA ASN A 37 -8.34 -0.34 -1.29
C ASN A 37 -9.18 -1.33 -2.12
N ASP A 38 -8.56 -2.14 -2.97
CA ASP A 38 -9.23 -3.08 -3.89
C ASP A 38 -9.83 -4.31 -3.19
N SER A 39 -9.65 -4.45 -1.87
CA SER A 39 -10.15 -5.59 -1.07
C SER A 39 -11.54 -5.35 -0.44
N ARG A 40 -12.22 -4.25 -0.78
CA ARG A 40 -13.44 -3.79 -0.08
C ARG A 40 -14.73 -4.55 -0.44
N ASP A 41 -14.81 -5.23 -1.59
CA ASP A 41 -16.06 -5.86 -2.10
C ASP A 41 -16.33 -7.30 -1.59
N GLY A 42 -15.91 -7.61 -0.36
CA GLY A 42 -16.45 -8.73 0.42
C GLY A 42 -16.11 -10.16 -0.01
N GLY A 43 -15.48 -10.37 -1.18
CA GLY A 43 -15.15 -11.70 -1.70
C GLY A 43 -13.66 -12.04 -1.77
N ARG A 44 -12.76 -11.06 -1.63
CA ARG A 44 -11.30 -11.27 -1.75
C ARG A 44 -10.67 -11.31 -0.36
N GLN A 45 -10.07 -12.46 -0.02
CA GLN A 45 -9.12 -12.57 1.08
C GLN A 45 -8.04 -11.51 0.80
N GLY A 46 -7.95 -10.48 1.64
CA GLY A 46 -7.01 -9.36 1.44
C GLY A 46 -5.56 -9.83 1.36
N PHE A 47 -4.62 -8.90 1.21
CA PHE A 47 -3.21 -9.26 1.16
C PHE A 47 -2.77 -10.00 2.43
N PRO A 48 -1.90 -11.02 2.32
CA PRO A 48 -1.18 -11.55 3.45
C PRO A 48 -0.51 -10.41 4.24
N PRO A 49 -0.43 -10.49 5.59
CA PRO A 49 0.03 -9.37 6.41
C PRO A 49 1.42 -8.83 6.04
N GLU A 50 2.30 -9.68 5.53
CA GLU A 50 3.62 -9.25 5.06
C GLU A 50 3.53 -8.35 3.81
N HIS A 51 2.74 -8.74 2.81
CA HIS A 51 2.58 -7.98 1.57
C HIS A 51 1.82 -6.67 1.80
N ALA A 52 0.82 -6.68 2.68
CA ALA A 52 0.11 -5.48 3.11
C ALA A 52 1.07 -4.46 3.75
N ARG A 53 1.98 -4.91 4.62
CA ARG A 53 2.99 -4.03 5.24
C ARG A 53 3.96 -3.46 4.21
N THR A 54 4.42 -4.27 3.25
CA THR A 54 5.30 -3.78 2.18
C THR A 54 4.60 -2.71 1.34
N LEU A 55 3.33 -2.92 0.97
CA LEU A 55 2.53 -1.92 0.24
C LEU A 55 2.33 -0.63 1.04
N MET A 56 2.10 -0.74 2.35
CA MET A 56 1.98 0.42 3.23
C MET A 56 3.30 1.19 3.35
N ALA A 57 4.41 0.48 3.51
CA ALA A 57 5.74 1.08 3.56
C ALA A 57 6.05 1.85 2.26
N LEU A 58 5.73 1.27 1.09
CA LEU A 58 5.84 1.96 -0.20
C LEU A 58 4.97 3.21 -0.27
N PHE A 59 3.72 3.12 0.21
CA PHE A 59 2.80 4.26 0.20
C PHE A 59 3.33 5.43 1.05
N MET A 60 3.74 5.14 2.29
CA MET A 60 4.30 6.13 3.21
C MET A 60 5.63 6.69 2.71
N GLU A 61 6.48 5.84 2.12
CA GLU A 61 7.75 6.26 1.53
C GLU A 61 7.50 7.21 0.36
N HIS A 62 6.56 6.89 -0.52
CA HIS A 62 6.19 7.74 -1.64
C HIS A 62 5.65 9.09 -1.16
N ASP A 63 4.70 9.11 -0.22
CA ASP A 63 4.15 10.37 0.29
C ASP A 63 5.21 11.24 0.99
N ARG A 64 6.18 10.62 1.69
CA ARG A 64 7.32 11.34 2.29
C ARG A 64 8.26 11.93 1.24
N GLU A 65 8.55 11.20 0.16
CA GLU A 65 9.47 11.65 -0.90
C GLU A 65 8.80 12.62 -1.88
N PHE A 66 7.49 12.50 -2.09
CA PHE A 66 6.72 13.27 -3.06
C PHE A 66 5.44 13.86 -2.44
N PRO A 67 5.55 14.73 -1.43
CA PRO A 67 4.41 15.27 -0.69
C PRO A 67 3.42 16.06 -1.56
N ALA A 68 3.85 16.55 -2.72
CA ALA A 68 2.98 17.22 -3.69
C ALA A 68 1.85 16.31 -4.26
N PHE A 69 1.97 14.99 -4.07
CA PHE A 69 0.97 14.01 -4.51
C PHE A 69 0.17 13.40 -3.36
N GLU A 70 0.37 13.88 -2.13
CA GLU A 70 -0.40 13.51 -0.96
C GLU A 70 -1.84 14.06 -1.09
N GLU A 71 -2.72 13.30 -1.75
CA GLU A 71 -4.15 13.58 -1.69
C GLU A 71 -4.67 13.13 -0.32
N ARG A 72 -5.20 14.06 0.49
CA ARG A 72 -5.80 13.82 1.81
C ARG A 72 -6.93 12.79 1.70
N LEU A 73 -6.60 11.50 1.78
CA LEU A 73 -7.57 10.42 1.80
C LEU A 73 -8.11 10.30 3.21
N GLY A 74 -9.33 10.83 3.39
CA GLY A 74 -10.12 10.57 4.58
C GLY A 74 -10.34 9.07 4.75
N THR A 75 -9.96 8.58 5.93
CA THR A 75 -10.43 7.35 6.57
C THR A 75 -10.29 6.09 5.74
N THR A 76 -9.18 5.37 5.92
CA THR A 76 -8.94 4.13 5.19
C THR A 76 -8.87 2.91 6.10
N TRP A 77 -9.30 1.75 5.57
CA TRP A 77 -9.58 0.52 6.32
C TRP A 77 -8.39 -0.03 7.15
N TRP A 78 -7.16 0.36 6.84
CA TRP A 78 -5.96 -0.01 7.61
C TRP A 78 -5.79 0.74 8.94
N GLU A 79 -6.37 1.93 9.11
CA GLU A 79 -6.48 2.60 10.42
C GLU A 79 -7.30 1.72 11.39
N GLN A 80 -8.26 0.96 10.84
CA GLN A 80 -9.11 0.02 11.57
C GLN A 80 -8.39 -1.30 11.90
N GLU A 81 -7.42 -1.75 11.09
CA GLU A 81 -6.66 -2.98 11.35
C GLU A 81 -5.49 -2.79 12.32
N GLY A 82 -4.90 -1.59 12.37
CA GLY A 82 -4.00 -1.21 13.46
C GLY A 82 -4.70 -1.27 14.83
N ALA A 83 -5.97 -0.85 14.90
CA ALA A 83 -6.78 -0.89 16.12
C ALA A 83 -7.13 -2.32 16.59
N ARG A 84 -7.22 -3.31 15.69
CA ARG A 84 -7.55 -4.70 16.05
C ARG A 84 -6.40 -5.49 16.70
N ARG A 85 -5.18 -4.92 16.79
CA ARG A 85 -4.05 -5.53 17.50
C ARG A 85 -3.91 -5.09 18.96
N GLY A 86 -4.86 -4.31 19.48
CA GLY A 86 -4.84 -3.72 20.81
C GLY A 86 -5.74 -4.36 21.88
N THR A 87 -6.31 -5.54 21.66
CA THR A 87 -7.08 -6.25 22.70
C THR A 87 -6.71 -7.71 22.74
N ARG A 88 -5.70 -8.02 23.55
CA ARG A 88 -5.54 -9.33 24.14
C ARG A 88 -5.11 -9.11 25.59
N ASP A 89 -6.12 -8.92 26.44
CA ASP A 89 -6.06 -9.22 27.87
C ASP A 89 -6.37 -10.71 28.05
#